data_AF-A0A1Z9NRX4-F1
#
_entry.id   AF-A0A1Z9NRX4-F1
#
_cell.length_a   1.000
_cell.length_b   1.000
_cell.length_c   1.000
_cell.angle_alpha   90.00
_cell.angle_beta   90.00
_cell.angle_gamma   90.00
#
_symmetry.space_group_name_H-M   'P 1'
#
loop_
_entity.id
_entity.type
_entity.pdbx_description
1 polymer ?
#
loop_
_entity_poly.entity_id
_entity_poly.type
_entity_poly.pdbx_seq_one_letter_code
_entity_poly.pdbx_strand_id
1 'polypeptide(L)'
;MSKQLIITSALPYANGPLHFGHLLEHVQTDIWVRTNKLLKKDCIYLCASDAHGTPVMMKAESEKLKPEDLVNKITSEHEKTLRSFFIDHDNYFTTHSEENKKYSELIFQRSKDKNLVEIKTIEQFYDEVKGLFLADRYVQGTCPSCGAKDQYGDNCEKCGAKYEATDLINPISIFSGETPSIKQSEHLFFDLSKQEEKILDWINGTDLQDAVKNKLKEWFKEGLKPWDISRDEPYFGFPIPGYPKKYFYVWLDAPIGYIATLENYLSKNSSKSAENLWNDSDIYHFIGKDIMNFHTLFWPALLDAANFKKPSNVFVHGFMTLNGKKMSKSKQNFLLIDDYLNILNPDYMRYFLASKLSSGVDDLDLDLLDFQKKVNTDLVGKFVNIASRSQGFLKQFNNILSSNLDEELLKKFIDKDKVIFDLYIERNYSKAIKEIMSLADMANQYIDSNKPWVLNKESANSDKVHSIASTAINLFRILNLYLEPVIPETSSQIKKYLKCQDNIEDISSFLKNREINTFKPLITRIEDSEIEELMKVSKNG
;
A
#
# COMPACT_ATOMS: atom_id res chain seq x y z
N MET A 1 -7.77 20.90 18.68
CA MET A 1 -7.83 20.43 17.28
C MET A 1 -7.09 19.11 17.22
N SER A 2 -7.60 18.10 16.53
CA SER A 2 -6.84 16.89 16.25
C SER A 2 -5.59 17.25 15.45
N LYS A 3 -4.46 16.57 15.71
CA LYS A 3 -3.27 16.73 14.87
C LYS A 3 -3.58 16.21 13.47
N GLN A 4 -2.99 16.87 12.47
CA GLN A 4 -2.99 16.44 11.08
C GLN A 4 -2.31 15.06 10.98
N LEU A 5 -2.89 14.15 10.21
CA LEU A 5 -2.27 12.88 9.85
C LEU A 5 -1.62 13.02 8.47
N ILE A 6 -0.32 12.70 8.38
CA ILE A 6 0.40 12.51 7.12
C ILE A 6 0.62 11.00 6.97
N ILE A 7 0.07 10.44 5.90
CA ILE A 7 0.04 9.00 5.67
C ILE A 7 0.74 8.73 4.35
N THR A 8 1.60 7.72 4.30
CA THR A 8 2.29 7.34 3.06
C THR A 8 2.24 5.84 2.83
N SER A 9 2.25 5.46 1.56
CA SER A 9 2.69 4.13 1.11
C SER A 9 4.13 4.24 0.61
N ALA A 10 4.85 3.12 0.54
CA ALA A 10 6.15 3.05 -0.10
C ALA A 10 6.09 3.57 -1.53
N LEU A 11 7.18 4.18 -1.98
CA LEU A 11 7.28 4.76 -3.31
C LEU A 11 7.54 3.65 -4.35
N PRO A 12 6.63 3.37 -5.29
CA PRO A 12 6.85 2.32 -6.27
C PRO A 12 7.98 2.69 -7.22
N TYR A 13 8.85 1.74 -7.49
CA TYR A 13 10.06 1.99 -8.29
C TYR A 13 9.73 2.16 -9.78
N ALA A 14 10.26 3.22 -10.41
CA ALA A 14 9.88 3.67 -11.75
C ALA A 14 10.56 2.90 -12.90
N ASN A 15 10.65 1.57 -12.80
CA ASN A 15 11.29 0.72 -13.80
C ASN A 15 10.37 -0.35 -14.40
N GLY A 16 9.10 -0.39 -14.00
CA GLY A 16 8.13 -1.37 -14.49
C GLY A 16 6.71 -1.13 -13.97
N PRO A 17 5.74 -1.91 -14.48
CA PRO A 17 4.34 -1.80 -14.09
C PRO A 17 4.09 -2.31 -12.66
N LEU A 18 2.97 -1.85 -12.07
CA LEU A 18 2.55 -2.27 -10.74
C LEU A 18 1.95 -3.68 -10.75
N HIS A 19 2.17 -4.37 -9.64
CA HIS A 19 1.73 -5.75 -9.42
C HIS A 19 1.05 -5.89 -8.06
N PHE A 20 0.48 -7.06 -7.80
CA PHE A 20 -0.36 -7.30 -6.63
C PHE A 20 0.34 -7.11 -5.26
N GLY A 21 1.65 -7.36 -5.19
CA GLY A 21 2.45 -6.95 -4.02
C GLY A 21 2.38 -5.45 -3.68
N HIS A 22 2.37 -4.56 -4.67
CA HIS A 22 2.15 -3.12 -4.46
C HIS A 22 0.70 -2.84 -4.06
N LEU A 23 -0.25 -3.53 -4.71
CA LEU A 23 -1.67 -3.35 -4.46
C LEU A 23 -2.04 -3.66 -3.00
N LEU A 24 -1.46 -4.70 -2.41
CA LEU A 24 -1.63 -5.07 -1.01
C LEU A 24 -1.40 -3.86 -0.08
N GLU A 25 -0.26 -3.19 -0.25
CA GLU A 25 0.14 -2.04 0.56
C GLU A 25 -0.80 -0.85 0.36
N HIS A 26 -1.07 -0.50 -0.90
CA HIS A 26 -1.91 0.65 -1.23
C HIS A 26 -3.35 0.45 -0.75
N VAL A 27 -3.95 -0.73 -0.93
CA VAL A 27 -5.29 -1.03 -0.43
C VAL A 27 -5.32 -1.01 1.11
N GLN A 28 -4.31 -1.59 1.77
CA GLN A 28 -4.24 -1.56 3.23
C GLN A 28 -4.19 -0.11 3.76
N THR A 29 -3.39 0.72 3.11
CA THR A 29 -3.23 2.14 3.44
C THR A 29 -4.52 2.92 3.19
N ASP A 30 -5.12 2.76 2.01
CA ASP A 30 -6.31 3.47 1.58
C ASP A 30 -7.53 3.16 2.45
N ILE A 31 -7.71 1.90 2.88
CA ILE A 31 -8.73 1.53 3.87
C ILE A 31 -8.53 2.32 5.17
N TRP A 32 -7.29 2.44 5.65
CA TRP A 32 -6.98 3.17 6.88
C TRP A 32 -7.25 4.67 6.72
N VAL A 33 -6.84 5.26 5.60
CA VAL A 33 -7.06 6.67 5.26
C VAL A 33 -8.56 6.96 5.20
N ARG A 34 -9.34 6.16 4.46
CA ARG A 34 -10.80 6.31 4.34
C ARG A 34 -11.48 6.19 5.70
N THR A 35 -11.05 5.24 6.52
CA THR A 35 -11.55 5.08 7.90
C THR A 35 -11.31 6.35 8.73
N ASN A 36 -10.09 6.89 8.71
CA ASN A 36 -9.76 8.12 9.45
C ASN A 36 -10.52 9.35 8.92
N LYS A 37 -10.64 9.49 7.59
CA LYS A 37 -11.44 10.56 6.96
C LYS A 37 -12.93 10.46 7.35
N LEU A 38 -13.50 9.24 7.40
CA LEU A 38 -14.87 9.01 7.89
C LEU A 38 -15.05 9.42 9.36
N LEU A 39 -14.03 9.18 10.19
CA LEU A 39 -13.97 9.62 11.59
C LEU A 39 -13.54 11.09 11.76
N LYS A 40 -13.64 11.89 10.69
CA LYS A 40 -13.34 13.34 10.64
C LYS A 40 -11.93 13.71 11.10
N LYS A 41 -10.95 12.82 10.88
CA LYS A 41 -9.53 13.16 11.06
C LYS A 41 -9.03 13.88 9.82
N ASP A 42 -8.27 14.96 10.02
CA ASP A 42 -7.57 15.63 8.94
C ASP A 42 -6.44 14.73 8.45
N CYS A 43 -6.56 14.23 7.22
CA CYS A 43 -5.63 13.27 6.62
C CYS A 43 -5.08 13.83 5.31
N ILE A 44 -3.78 13.68 5.09
CA ILE A 44 -3.11 13.88 3.80
C ILE A 44 -2.41 12.57 3.46
N TYR A 45 -2.90 11.87 2.44
CA TYR A 45 -2.34 10.62 1.93
C TYR A 45 -1.46 10.88 0.70
N LEU A 46 -0.16 10.58 0.84
CA LEU A 46 0.86 10.90 -0.14
C LEU A 46 1.53 9.64 -0.68
N CYS A 47 1.88 9.68 -1.97
CA CYS A 47 2.79 8.71 -2.58
C CYS A 47 3.51 9.37 -3.78
N ALA A 48 4.49 8.68 -4.34
CA ALA A 48 5.26 9.12 -5.49
C ALA A 48 5.95 7.92 -6.12
N SER A 49 6.38 8.04 -7.37
CA SER A 49 7.29 7.06 -7.96
C SER A 49 8.73 7.31 -7.51
N ASP A 50 9.43 6.24 -7.13
CA ASP A 50 10.87 6.27 -6.89
C ASP A 50 11.63 6.17 -8.22
N ALA A 51 12.19 7.29 -8.64
CA ALA A 51 12.63 7.55 -10.00
C ALA A 51 14.14 7.40 -10.23
N HIS A 52 14.97 7.34 -9.19
CA HIS A 52 16.43 7.38 -9.35
C HIS A 52 17.09 6.01 -9.39
N GLY A 53 18.34 6.00 -9.85
CA GLY A 53 19.22 4.86 -9.73
C GLY A 53 19.59 4.16 -11.03
N THR A 54 20.64 3.35 -10.95
CA THR A 54 21.20 2.59 -12.09
C THR A 54 20.14 1.78 -12.83
N PRO A 55 19.19 1.05 -12.19
CA PRO A 55 18.17 0.32 -12.94
C PRO A 55 17.30 1.20 -13.85
N VAL A 56 16.93 2.42 -13.41
CA VAL A 56 16.09 3.32 -14.23
C VAL A 56 16.91 3.82 -15.41
N MET A 57 18.16 4.21 -15.17
CA MET A 57 19.09 4.60 -16.23
C MET A 57 19.27 3.49 -17.28
N MET A 58 19.53 2.26 -16.85
CA MET A 58 19.71 1.11 -17.75
C MET A 58 18.42 0.73 -18.48
N LYS A 59 17.27 0.84 -17.82
CA LYS A 59 15.97 0.60 -18.44
C LYS A 59 15.68 1.63 -19.54
N ALA A 60 15.94 2.90 -19.27
CA ALA A 60 15.80 3.98 -20.24
C ALA A 60 16.72 3.77 -21.45
N GLU A 61 17.99 3.40 -21.22
CA GLU A 61 18.93 3.03 -22.29
C GLU A 61 18.39 1.87 -23.15
N SER A 62 17.89 0.80 -22.51
CA SER A 62 17.35 -0.37 -23.21
C SER A 62 16.12 -0.05 -24.08
N GLU A 63 15.31 0.91 -23.65
CA GLU A 63 14.13 1.39 -24.39
C GLU A 63 14.44 2.56 -25.33
N LYS A 64 15.70 3.01 -25.38
CA LYS A 64 16.16 4.17 -26.16
C LYS A 64 15.40 5.45 -25.80
N LEU A 65 15.10 5.63 -24.52
CA LEU A 65 14.45 6.80 -23.95
C LEU A 65 15.44 7.59 -23.08
N LYS A 66 15.16 8.87 -22.85
CA LYS A 66 15.79 9.58 -21.75
C LYS A 66 15.22 9.07 -20.42
N PRO A 67 16.02 9.00 -19.33
CA PRO A 67 15.51 8.59 -18.02
C PRO A 67 14.29 9.40 -17.57
N GLU A 68 14.26 10.70 -17.82
CA GLU A 68 13.14 11.58 -17.49
C GLU A 68 11.86 11.20 -18.26
N ASP A 69 11.98 10.85 -19.54
CA ASP A 69 10.83 10.42 -20.36
C ASP A 69 10.28 9.08 -19.86
N LEU A 70 11.15 8.14 -19.48
CA LEU A 70 10.75 6.87 -18.88
C LEU A 70 10.03 7.10 -17.54
N VAL A 71 10.62 7.89 -16.64
CA VAL A 71 10.04 8.18 -15.33
C VAL A 71 8.68 8.86 -15.46
N ASN A 72 8.55 9.87 -16.32
CA ASN A 72 7.29 10.56 -16.54
C ASN A 72 6.19 9.61 -17.04
N LYS A 73 6.55 8.73 -17.99
CA LYS A 73 5.64 7.70 -18.50
C LYS A 73 5.20 6.74 -17.39
N ILE A 74 6.16 6.12 -16.68
CA ILE A 74 5.87 5.12 -15.65
C ILE A 74 5.11 5.74 -14.46
N THR A 75 5.47 6.95 -14.04
CA THR A 75 4.76 7.68 -12.95
C THR A 75 3.30 7.91 -13.33
N SER A 76 3.03 8.37 -14.56
CA SER A 76 1.66 8.56 -15.04
C SER A 76 0.89 7.25 -15.14
N GLU A 77 1.54 6.16 -15.55
CA GLU A 77 0.95 4.82 -15.60
C GLU A 77 0.60 4.33 -14.19
N HIS A 78 1.54 4.44 -13.23
CA HIS A 78 1.33 4.07 -11.83
C HIS A 78 0.15 4.81 -11.20
N GLU A 79 0.10 6.14 -11.34
CA GLU A 79 -1.00 6.93 -10.79
C GLU A 79 -2.34 6.51 -11.39
N LYS A 80 -2.41 6.33 -12.72
CA LYS A 80 -3.62 5.90 -13.41
C LYS A 80 -4.08 4.52 -12.95
N THR A 81 -3.17 3.56 -12.84
CA THR A 81 -3.47 2.20 -12.38
C THR A 81 -3.99 2.20 -10.95
N LEU A 82 -3.34 2.95 -10.03
CA LEU A 82 -3.77 3.04 -8.63
C LEU A 82 -5.13 3.74 -8.47
N ARG A 83 -5.36 4.83 -9.21
CA ARG A 83 -6.68 5.49 -9.27
C ARG A 83 -7.78 4.57 -9.81
N SER A 84 -7.45 3.74 -10.79
CA SER A 84 -8.38 2.74 -11.33
C SER A 84 -8.73 1.64 -10.32
N PHE A 85 -7.91 1.47 -9.28
CA PHE A 85 -8.18 0.63 -8.12
C PHE A 85 -8.79 1.38 -6.92
N PHE A 86 -9.26 2.61 -7.17
CA PHE A 86 -9.86 3.52 -6.18
C PHE A 86 -8.92 3.89 -5.02
N ILE A 87 -7.60 3.87 -5.24
CA ILE A 87 -6.65 4.43 -4.28
C ILE A 87 -6.71 5.96 -4.39
N ASP A 88 -7.03 6.62 -3.27
CA ASP A 88 -7.34 8.05 -3.24
C ASP A 88 -6.21 8.87 -2.60
N HIS A 89 -5.06 8.91 -3.29
CA HIS A 89 -3.96 9.80 -2.89
C HIS A 89 -4.39 11.27 -3.00
N ASP A 90 -4.12 12.04 -1.96
CA ASP A 90 -4.28 13.50 -1.99
C ASP A 90 -3.19 14.13 -2.89
N ASN A 91 -2.02 13.48 -3.03
CA ASN A 91 -1.03 13.81 -4.07
C ASN A 91 -0.22 12.55 -4.45
N TYR A 92 -0.01 12.36 -5.76
CA TYR A 92 0.93 11.37 -6.31
C TYR A 92 2.00 12.13 -7.11
N PHE A 93 3.29 11.92 -6.80
CA PHE A 93 4.38 12.71 -7.38
C PHE A 93 5.57 11.85 -7.83
N THR A 94 6.80 12.38 -7.79
CA THR A 94 8.03 11.67 -8.15
C THR A 94 9.20 12.13 -7.29
N THR A 95 10.13 11.22 -6.99
CA THR A 95 11.40 11.58 -6.32
C THR A 95 12.32 12.41 -7.22
N HIS A 96 12.15 12.37 -8.55
CA HIS A 96 12.88 13.23 -9.49
C HIS A 96 12.20 14.59 -9.64
N SER A 97 12.33 15.44 -8.61
CA SER A 97 11.69 16.76 -8.53
C SER A 97 12.59 17.80 -7.85
N GLU A 98 12.34 19.08 -8.15
CA GLU A 98 13.09 20.20 -7.52
C GLU A 98 12.85 20.27 -6.02
N GLU A 99 11.63 19.95 -5.55
CA GLU A 99 11.32 19.85 -4.13
C GLU A 99 12.16 18.77 -3.45
N ASN A 100 12.30 17.58 -4.07
CA ASN A 100 13.08 16.51 -3.47
C ASN A 100 14.59 16.80 -3.51
N LYS A 101 15.06 17.43 -4.57
CA LYS A 101 16.45 17.91 -4.67
C LYS A 101 16.76 18.88 -3.53
N LYS A 102 15.92 19.91 -3.35
CA LYS A 102 16.05 20.90 -2.27
C LYS A 102 16.11 20.23 -0.89
N TYR A 103 15.20 19.30 -0.58
CA TYR A 103 15.19 18.64 0.73
C TYR A 103 16.35 17.64 0.88
N SER A 104 16.78 16.97 -0.18
CA SER A 104 17.95 16.08 -0.17
C SER A 104 19.24 16.85 0.14
N GLU A 105 19.45 17.98 -0.55
CA GLU A 105 20.58 18.87 -0.28
C GLU A 105 20.52 19.46 1.13
N LEU A 106 19.34 19.87 1.60
CA LEU A 106 19.14 20.41 2.95
C LEU A 106 19.46 19.38 4.05
N ILE A 107 18.91 18.17 3.94
CA ILE A 107 19.10 17.10 4.93
C ILE A 107 20.56 16.64 4.93
N PHE A 108 21.18 16.53 3.75
CA PHE A 108 22.60 16.22 3.63
C PHE A 108 23.47 17.30 4.29
N GLN A 109 23.23 18.57 3.99
CA GLN A 109 24.01 19.68 4.55
C GLN A 109 23.88 19.73 6.08
N ARG A 110 22.67 19.61 6.63
CA ARG A 110 22.45 19.57 8.09
C ARG A 110 23.13 18.37 8.75
N SER A 111 23.16 17.22 8.06
CA SER A 111 23.87 16.02 8.55
C SER A 111 25.39 16.23 8.55
N LYS A 112 25.94 16.88 7.52
CA LYS A 112 27.35 17.25 7.41
C LYS A 112 27.76 18.24 8.49
N ASP A 113 26.94 19.27 8.74
CA ASP A 113 27.18 20.29 9.78
C ASP A 113 27.23 19.68 11.20
N LYS A 114 26.59 18.52 11.40
CA LYS A 114 26.62 17.72 12.63
C LYS A 114 27.74 16.67 12.67
N ASN A 115 28.67 16.67 11.72
CA ASN A 115 29.76 15.68 11.59
C ASN A 115 29.27 14.22 11.51
N LEU A 116 28.13 14.01 10.84
CA LEU A 116 27.54 12.69 10.58
C LEU A 116 27.85 12.17 9.17
N VAL A 117 28.67 12.88 8.40
CA VAL A 117 29.09 12.45 7.06
C VAL A 117 30.60 12.28 7.06
N GLU A 118 31.06 11.08 6.69
CA GLU A 118 32.47 10.74 6.56
C GLU A 118 32.79 10.32 5.12
N ILE A 119 34.05 10.47 4.71
CA ILE A 119 34.52 10.08 3.37
C ILE A 119 35.42 8.85 3.54
N LYS A 120 35.19 7.81 2.73
CA LYS A 120 36.03 6.61 2.69
C LYS A 120 36.33 6.23 1.25
N THR A 121 37.56 5.81 0.98
CA THR A 121 37.90 5.18 -0.29
C THR A 121 37.48 3.71 -0.25
N ILE A 122 36.72 3.27 -1.24
CA ILE A 122 36.32 1.87 -1.43
C ILE A 122 36.89 1.33 -2.74
N GLU A 123 37.01 0.01 -2.81
CA GLU A 123 37.31 -0.72 -4.04
C GLU A 123 36.03 -1.33 -4.58
N GLN A 124 35.75 -1.10 -5.86
CA GLN A 124 34.54 -1.59 -6.51
C GLN A 124 34.85 -2.02 -7.94
N PHE A 125 34.08 -2.98 -8.44
CA PHE A 125 34.15 -3.36 -9.85
C PHE A 125 33.67 -2.23 -10.77
N TYR A 126 34.32 -2.12 -11.92
CA TYR A 126 34.05 -1.13 -12.96
C TYR A 126 33.92 -1.83 -14.31
N ASP A 127 32.83 -1.54 -15.00
CA ASP A 127 32.59 -1.99 -16.36
C ASP A 127 33.23 -1.00 -17.33
N GLU A 128 34.32 -1.39 -17.99
CA GLU A 128 35.04 -0.53 -18.94
C GLU A 128 34.25 -0.26 -20.22
N VAL A 129 33.35 -1.17 -20.61
CA VAL A 129 32.53 -1.02 -21.82
C VAL A 129 31.37 -0.06 -21.58
N LYS A 130 30.71 -0.20 -20.43
CA LYS A 130 29.61 0.70 -20.04
C LYS A 130 30.10 2.00 -19.39
N GLY A 131 31.34 2.03 -18.92
CA GLY A 131 31.94 3.18 -18.27
C GLY A 131 31.28 3.51 -16.92
N LEU A 132 30.96 2.50 -16.10
CA LEU A 132 30.29 2.69 -14.82
C LEU A 132 30.72 1.70 -13.74
N PHE A 133 30.64 2.12 -12.49
CA PHE A 133 30.85 1.26 -11.33
C PHE A 133 29.68 0.29 -11.12
N LEU A 134 29.99 -0.96 -10.80
CA LEU A 134 29.03 -2.04 -10.61
C LEU A 134 28.76 -2.23 -9.12
N ALA A 135 27.54 -1.95 -8.67
CA ALA A 135 27.07 -2.46 -7.38
C ALA A 135 27.13 -3.99 -7.39
N ASP A 136 27.32 -4.61 -6.22
CA ASP A 136 27.56 -6.06 -6.08
C ASP A 136 26.56 -6.90 -6.89
N ARG A 137 25.26 -6.59 -6.79
CA ARG A 137 24.19 -7.29 -7.54
C ARG A 137 24.31 -7.26 -9.07
N TYR A 138 25.16 -6.41 -9.63
CA TYR A 138 25.42 -6.28 -11.06
C TYR A 138 26.69 -7.01 -11.50
N VAL A 139 27.32 -7.72 -10.58
CA VAL A 139 28.45 -8.59 -10.83
C VAL A 139 27.95 -10.01 -10.72
N GLN A 140 28.16 -10.80 -11.77
CA GLN A 140 27.85 -12.22 -11.79
C GLN A 140 29.16 -13.00 -11.92
N GLY A 141 29.25 -14.17 -11.30
CA GLY A 141 30.45 -14.99 -11.39
C GLY A 141 30.25 -16.38 -10.82
N THR A 142 31.36 -17.02 -10.48
CA THR A 142 31.39 -18.36 -9.87
C THR A 142 31.69 -18.24 -8.39
N CYS A 143 30.90 -18.93 -7.55
CA CYS A 143 31.07 -18.94 -6.10
C CYS A 143 32.48 -19.41 -5.71
N PRO A 144 33.24 -18.62 -4.94
CA PRO A 144 34.58 -18.99 -4.50
C PRO A 144 34.58 -20.18 -3.53
N SER A 145 33.46 -20.43 -2.82
CA SER A 145 33.38 -21.49 -1.82
C SER A 145 32.99 -22.85 -2.39
N CYS A 146 32.04 -22.92 -3.33
CA CYS A 146 31.49 -24.19 -3.81
C CYS A 146 31.54 -24.38 -5.34
N GLY A 147 32.07 -23.42 -6.10
CA GLY A 147 32.20 -23.50 -7.55
C GLY A 147 30.87 -23.42 -8.32
N ALA A 148 29.77 -23.05 -7.67
CA ALA A 148 28.50 -22.78 -8.35
C ALA A 148 28.66 -21.62 -9.33
N LYS A 149 28.27 -21.83 -10.59
CA LYS A 149 28.25 -20.77 -11.63
C LYS A 149 27.05 -19.84 -11.44
N ASP A 150 27.06 -18.71 -12.13
CA ASP A 150 25.93 -17.77 -12.24
C ASP A 150 25.42 -17.24 -10.89
N GLN A 151 26.35 -16.93 -9.98
CA GLN A 151 26.06 -16.32 -8.69
C GLN A 151 26.21 -14.81 -8.80
N TYR A 152 25.37 -14.06 -8.08
CA TYR A 152 25.31 -12.60 -8.17
C TYR A 152 25.78 -11.97 -6.86
N GLY A 153 26.60 -10.91 -6.95
CA GLY A 153 26.99 -10.09 -5.82
C GLY A 153 27.75 -10.82 -4.71
N ASP A 154 27.30 -10.61 -3.48
CA ASP A 154 28.02 -10.92 -2.24
C ASP A 154 27.58 -12.25 -1.58
N ASN A 155 26.73 -13.02 -2.27
CA ASN A 155 26.22 -14.28 -1.74
C ASN A 155 26.07 -15.38 -2.79
N CYS A 156 26.04 -16.63 -2.32
CA CYS A 156 25.79 -17.80 -3.16
C CYS A 156 24.41 -18.41 -2.85
N GLU A 157 23.50 -18.39 -3.83
CA GLU A 157 22.16 -18.99 -3.71
C GLU A 157 22.19 -20.52 -3.53
N LYS A 158 23.29 -21.18 -3.93
CA LYS A 158 23.43 -22.65 -3.83
C LYS A 158 23.91 -23.13 -2.47
N CYS A 159 24.93 -22.48 -1.90
CA CYS A 159 25.57 -22.93 -0.66
C CYS A 159 25.38 -21.99 0.53
N GLY A 160 24.79 -20.80 0.32
CA GLY A 160 24.54 -19.81 1.36
C GLY A 160 25.78 -19.06 1.85
N ALA A 161 26.95 -19.27 1.23
CA ALA A 161 28.15 -18.52 1.55
C ALA A 161 27.97 -17.02 1.29
N LYS A 162 28.62 -16.21 2.13
CA LYS A 162 28.77 -14.75 1.98
C LYS A 162 30.24 -14.43 1.70
N TYR A 163 30.48 -13.51 0.79
CA TYR A 163 31.81 -13.09 0.33
C TYR A 163 31.71 -11.68 -0.27
N GLU A 164 32.83 -11.02 -0.52
CA GLU A 164 32.77 -9.75 -1.26
C GLU A 164 32.52 -10.04 -2.74
N ALA A 165 31.83 -9.14 -3.46
CA ALA A 165 31.60 -9.34 -4.89
C ALA A 165 32.93 -9.55 -5.65
N THR A 166 33.99 -8.88 -5.21
CA THR A 166 35.37 -9.01 -5.71
C THR A 166 35.99 -10.40 -5.55
N ASP A 167 35.44 -11.24 -4.69
CA ASP A 167 35.88 -12.62 -4.49
C ASP A 167 35.28 -13.59 -5.52
N LEU A 168 34.31 -13.15 -6.34
CA LEU A 168 33.73 -13.99 -7.39
C LEU A 168 34.79 -14.42 -8.40
N ILE A 169 34.81 -15.72 -8.70
CA ILE A 169 35.71 -16.28 -9.71
C ILE A 169 35.11 -16.02 -11.10
N ASN A 170 35.94 -15.53 -12.03
CA ASN A 170 35.51 -15.11 -13.38
C ASN A 170 34.32 -14.14 -13.33
N PRO A 171 34.49 -12.98 -12.68
CA PRO A 171 33.41 -12.01 -12.58
C PRO A 171 33.10 -11.46 -13.97
N ILE A 172 31.82 -11.24 -14.25
CA ILE A 172 31.31 -10.58 -15.43
C ILE A 172 30.33 -9.49 -15.02
N SER A 173 30.30 -8.40 -15.78
CA SER A 173 29.25 -7.39 -15.69
C SER A 173 27.95 -7.94 -16.26
N ILE A 174 26.83 -7.80 -15.55
CA ILE A 174 25.52 -8.18 -16.11
C ILE A 174 25.07 -7.25 -17.24
N PHE A 175 25.71 -6.09 -17.40
CA PHE A 175 25.31 -5.08 -18.38
C PHE A 175 26.04 -5.22 -19.72
N SER A 176 27.34 -5.51 -19.69
CA SER A 176 28.14 -5.72 -20.91
C SER A 176 28.46 -7.19 -21.19
N GLY A 177 28.41 -8.06 -20.18
CA GLY A 177 28.92 -9.43 -20.27
C GLY A 177 30.44 -9.55 -20.18
N GLU A 178 31.15 -8.43 -20.06
CA GLU A 178 32.62 -8.39 -20.02
C GLU A 178 33.19 -8.51 -18.60
N THR A 179 34.48 -8.83 -18.50
CA THR A 179 35.18 -8.92 -17.21
C THR A 179 35.39 -7.51 -16.64
N PRO A 180 34.87 -7.18 -15.45
CA PRO A 180 35.07 -5.88 -14.83
C PRO A 180 36.48 -5.74 -14.24
N SER A 181 36.97 -4.50 -14.18
CA SER A 181 38.22 -4.14 -13.50
C SER A 181 37.92 -3.63 -12.08
N ILE A 182 38.86 -3.74 -11.14
CA ILE A 182 38.71 -3.13 -9.81
C ILE A 182 39.24 -1.69 -9.88
N LYS A 183 38.45 -0.72 -9.40
CA LYS A 183 38.84 0.68 -9.28
C LYS A 183 38.54 1.22 -7.89
N GLN A 184 39.31 2.20 -7.46
CA GLN A 184 39.09 2.92 -6.21
C GLN A 184 38.19 4.14 -6.44
N SER A 185 37.31 4.40 -5.48
CA SER A 185 36.43 5.56 -5.47
C SER A 185 36.20 6.09 -4.06
N GLU A 186 36.20 7.41 -3.88
CA GLU A 186 35.82 8.04 -2.61
C GLU A 186 34.29 8.09 -2.48
N HIS A 187 33.75 7.49 -1.43
CA HIS A 187 32.32 7.48 -1.13
C HIS A 187 32.04 8.25 0.16
N LEU A 188 30.86 8.87 0.21
CA LEU A 188 30.33 9.53 1.40
C LEU A 188 29.45 8.56 2.17
N PHE A 189 29.70 8.45 3.47
CA PHE A 189 28.96 7.59 4.38
C PHE A 189 28.24 8.43 5.42
N PHE A 190 26.96 8.13 5.67
CA PHE A 190 26.23 8.62 6.83
C PHE A 190 26.57 7.74 8.04
N ASP A 191 27.11 8.34 9.09
CA ASP A 191 27.51 7.65 10.31
C ASP A 191 26.30 7.33 11.20
N LEU A 192 25.61 6.25 10.83
CA LEU A 192 24.43 5.76 11.55
C LEU A 192 24.74 5.36 13.00
N SER A 193 25.97 4.93 13.28
CA SER A 193 26.40 4.52 14.62
C SER A 193 26.23 5.66 15.64
N LYS A 194 26.46 6.92 15.22
CA LYS A 194 26.27 8.11 16.07
C LYS A 194 24.80 8.45 16.36
N GLN A 195 23.84 7.81 15.68
CA GLN A 195 22.41 8.01 15.91
C GLN A 195 21.76 6.85 16.67
N GLU A 196 22.52 5.81 17.03
CA GLU A 196 22.00 4.55 17.57
C GLU A 196 21.09 4.75 18.80
N GLU A 197 21.54 5.52 19.80
CA GLU A 197 20.79 5.80 21.04
C GLU A 197 19.44 6.47 20.74
N LYS A 198 19.43 7.49 19.88
CA LYS A 198 18.21 8.24 19.54
C LYS A 198 17.21 7.42 18.75
N ILE A 199 17.69 6.51 17.90
CA ILE A 199 16.82 5.57 17.17
C ILE A 199 16.23 4.57 18.15
N LEU A 200 17.03 4.06 19.09
CA LEU A 200 16.57 3.13 20.12
C LEU A 200 15.50 3.76 21.01
N ASP A 201 15.70 5.02 21.42
CA ASP A 201 14.71 5.79 22.18
C ASP A 201 13.38 5.93 21.40
N TRP A 202 13.47 6.21 20.10
CA TRP A 202 12.29 6.28 19.25
C TRP A 202 11.57 4.94 19.13
N ILE A 203 12.30 3.83 18.94
CA ILE A 203 11.74 2.48 18.86
C ILE A 203 11.02 2.12 20.17
N ASN A 204 11.61 2.45 21.31
CA ASN A 204 11.04 2.17 22.63
C ASN A 204 9.80 3.04 22.93
N GLY A 205 9.78 4.27 22.42
CA GLY A 205 8.65 5.20 22.56
C GLY A 205 7.53 4.99 21.54
N THR A 206 7.72 4.14 20.53
CA THR A 206 6.78 3.92 19.42
C THR A 206 6.08 2.57 19.54
N ASP A 207 4.80 2.54 19.20
CA ASP A 207 4.01 1.31 19.15
C ASP A 207 4.24 0.51 17.85
N LEU A 208 5.50 0.22 17.53
CA LEU A 208 5.85 -0.67 16.41
C LEU A 208 5.36 -2.08 16.70
N GLN A 209 5.00 -2.83 15.65
CA GLN A 209 4.58 -4.23 15.74
C GLN A 209 5.67 -5.09 16.42
N ASP A 210 5.27 -6.07 17.23
CA ASP A 210 6.22 -6.90 17.99
C ASP A 210 7.25 -7.61 17.11
N ALA A 211 6.83 -8.13 15.95
CA ALA A 211 7.73 -8.75 14.99
C ALA A 211 8.82 -7.77 14.48
N VAL A 212 8.45 -6.51 14.26
CA VAL A 212 9.36 -5.43 13.85
C VAL A 212 10.35 -5.10 14.97
N LYS A 213 9.85 -4.92 16.21
CA LYS A 213 10.70 -4.67 17.39
C LYS A 213 11.70 -5.80 17.63
N ASN A 214 11.27 -7.05 17.47
CA ASN A 214 12.14 -8.21 17.64
C ASN A 214 13.23 -8.25 16.57
N LYS A 215 12.89 -7.96 15.30
CA LYS A 215 13.90 -7.92 14.23
C LYS A 215 14.90 -6.78 14.42
N LEU A 216 14.42 -5.60 14.86
CA LEU A 216 15.29 -4.47 15.17
C LEU A 216 16.29 -4.82 16.27
N LYS A 217 15.85 -5.48 17.35
CA LYS A 217 16.76 -5.94 18.43
C LYS A 217 17.89 -6.85 17.93
N GLU A 218 17.68 -7.64 16.87
CA GLU A 218 18.76 -8.42 16.25
C GLU A 218 19.80 -7.51 15.58
N TRP A 219 19.35 -6.51 14.81
CA TRP A 219 20.24 -5.56 14.13
C TRP A 219 21.04 -4.69 15.10
N PHE A 220 20.43 -4.24 16.21
CA PHE A 220 21.17 -3.48 17.23
C PHE A 220 22.22 -4.33 17.95
N LYS A 221 22.05 -5.66 18.06
CA LYS A 221 23.09 -6.53 18.63
C LYS A 221 24.34 -6.62 17.76
N GLU A 222 24.20 -6.49 16.44
CA GLU A 222 25.31 -6.48 15.48
C GLU A 222 26.05 -5.12 15.44
N GLY A 223 25.39 -4.06 15.93
CA GLY A 223 25.87 -2.68 15.90
C GLY A 223 25.58 -1.98 14.57
N LEU A 224 25.18 -0.71 14.63
CA LEU A 224 24.90 0.07 13.42
C LEU A 224 26.19 0.53 12.75
N LYS A 225 26.32 0.27 11.45
CA LYS A 225 27.49 0.65 10.64
C LYS A 225 27.21 1.92 9.83
N PRO A 226 28.26 2.70 9.49
CA PRO A 226 28.13 3.78 8.53
C PRO A 226 27.55 3.27 7.20
N TRP A 227 26.64 4.05 6.64
CA TRP A 227 25.87 3.70 5.45
C TRP A 227 26.33 4.55 4.27
N ASP A 228 26.74 3.92 3.18
CA ASP A 228 27.14 4.62 1.97
C ASP A 228 25.93 5.30 1.29
N ILE A 229 26.00 6.62 1.17
CA ILE A 229 24.95 7.49 0.65
C ILE A 229 25.29 8.09 -0.71
N SER A 230 26.37 7.64 -1.35
CA SER A 230 26.86 8.23 -2.60
C SER A 230 27.07 7.22 -3.72
N ARG A 231 26.90 7.64 -4.96
CA ARG A 231 27.18 6.86 -6.17
C ARG A 231 27.98 7.70 -7.15
N ASP A 232 28.88 7.04 -7.87
CA ASP A 232 29.65 7.64 -8.95
C ASP A 232 28.81 7.91 -10.20
N GLU A 233 29.24 8.90 -10.98
CA GLU A 233 28.80 9.04 -12.36
C GLU A 233 29.24 7.83 -13.23
N PRO A 234 28.48 7.48 -14.28
CA PRO A 234 27.17 8.00 -14.65
C PRO A 234 26.07 7.51 -13.70
N TYR A 235 25.17 8.41 -13.30
CA TYR A 235 24.03 8.08 -12.44
C TYR A 235 22.84 8.98 -12.77
N PHE A 236 21.63 8.40 -12.76
CA PHE A 236 20.40 9.17 -12.82
C PHE A 236 19.93 9.46 -11.39
N GLY A 237 20.18 10.68 -10.92
CA GLY A 237 19.90 11.13 -9.57
C GLY A 237 20.32 12.58 -9.34
N PHE A 238 20.34 13.01 -8.08
CA PHE A 238 20.79 14.36 -7.72
C PHE A 238 22.30 14.41 -7.45
N PRO A 239 23.03 15.36 -8.05
CA PRO A 239 24.45 15.57 -7.74
C PRO A 239 24.61 16.06 -6.30
N ILE A 240 25.67 15.63 -5.63
CA ILE A 240 25.96 16.02 -4.24
C ILE A 240 26.70 17.37 -4.23
N PRO A 241 26.15 18.43 -3.60
CA PRO A 241 26.81 19.74 -3.54
C PRO A 241 28.21 19.66 -2.90
N GLY A 242 29.20 20.20 -3.60
CA GLY A 242 30.60 20.21 -3.15
C GLY A 242 31.39 18.92 -3.44
N TYR A 243 30.77 17.91 -4.07
CA TYR A 243 31.42 16.64 -4.44
C TYR A 243 31.21 16.37 -5.93
N PRO A 244 32.11 16.86 -6.81
CA PRO A 244 32.00 16.66 -8.24
C PRO A 244 31.88 15.18 -8.60
N LYS A 245 31.02 14.86 -9.59
CA LYS A 245 30.83 13.49 -10.12
C LYS A 245 30.21 12.50 -9.12
N LYS A 246 29.74 12.98 -7.96
CA LYS A 246 29.03 12.17 -6.96
C LYS A 246 27.55 12.51 -6.95
N TYR A 247 26.74 11.47 -6.84
CA TYR A 247 25.29 11.55 -6.78
C TYR A 247 24.79 10.93 -5.49
N PHE A 248 23.66 11.41 -4.97
CA PHE A 248 23.01 10.74 -3.84
C PHE A 248 22.58 9.34 -4.26
N TYR A 249 22.84 8.36 -3.39
CA TYR A 249 22.28 7.03 -3.54
C TYR A 249 20.75 7.12 -3.38
N VAL A 250 20.00 6.45 -4.27
CA VAL A 250 18.52 6.48 -4.29
C VAL A 250 17.87 6.25 -2.93
N TRP A 251 18.43 5.38 -2.07
CA TRP A 251 17.85 5.13 -0.74
C TRP A 251 18.00 6.31 0.24
N LEU A 252 18.79 7.33 -0.08
CA LEU A 252 18.82 8.61 0.63
C LEU A 252 17.69 9.51 0.16
N ASP A 253 17.54 9.73 -1.14
CA ASP A 253 16.56 10.69 -1.67
C ASP A 253 15.12 10.13 -1.74
N ALA A 254 14.96 8.80 -1.80
CA ALA A 254 13.65 8.16 -1.88
C ALA A 254 12.74 8.49 -0.68
N PRO A 255 13.13 8.25 0.60
CA PRO A 255 12.27 8.61 1.72
C PRO A 255 12.09 10.12 1.90
N ILE A 256 13.04 10.95 1.42
CA ILE A 256 12.90 12.41 1.39
C ILE A 256 11.78 12.82 0.41
N GLY A 257 11.51 11.98 -0.59
CA GLY A 257 10.39 12.10 -1.51
C GLY A 257 9.03 12.23 -0.82
N TYR A 258 8.84 11.69 0.40
CA TYR A 258 7.62 11.91 1.18
C TYR A 258 7.42 13.40 1.55
N ILE A 259 8.50 14.08 1.98
CA ILE A 259 8.48 15.50 2.33
C ILE A 259 8.33 16.35 1.05
N ALA A 260 9.02 15.96 -0.03
CA ALA A 260 8.90 16.63 -1.32
C ALA A 260 7.47 16.57 -1.87
N THR A 261 6.83 15.41 -1.76
CA THR A 261 5.43 15.20 -2.18
C THR A 261 4.48 16.06 -1.33
N LEU A 262 4.77 16.23 -0.04
CA LEU A 262 4.01 17.14 0.83
C LEU A 262 4.18 18.60 0.41
N GLU A 263 5.41 19.05 0.14
CA GLU A 263 5.66 20.42 -0.37
C GLU A 263 4.91 20.66 -1.67
N ASN A 264 4.94 19.69 -2.60
CA ASN A 264 4.22 19.77 -3.87
C ASN A 264 2.69 19.80 -3.68
N TYR A 265 2.16 19.08 -2.69
CA TYR A 265 0.75 19.15 -2.33
C TYR A 265 0.40 20.53 -1.74
N LEU A 266 1.21 21.03 -0.81
CA LEU A 266 0.96 22.30 -0.13
C LEU A 266 1.05 23.47 -1.09
N SER A 267 2.01 23.51 -2.02
CA SER A 267 2.13 24.60 -2.99
C SER A 267 0.85 24.84 -3.81
N LYS A 268 0.01 23.79 -3.96
CA LYS A 268 -1.28 23.84 -4.66
C LYS A 268 -2.47 24.13 -3.73
N ASN A 269 -2.36 23.86 -2.43
CA ASN A 269 -3.51 23.77 -1.52
C ASN A 269 -3.39 24.62 -0.23
N SER A 270 -2.22 25.17 0.08
CA SER A 270 -1.93 25.81 1.37
C SER A 270 -0.70 26.71 1.32
N SER A 271 -0.64 27.71 2.20
CA SER A 271 0.56 28.55 2.38
C SER A 271 1.51 28.03 3.47
N LYS A 272 1.24 26.84 4.04
CA LYS A 272 2.10 26.24 5.07
C LYS A 272 3.38 25.68 4.44
N SER A 273 4.49 25.76 5.16
CA SER A 273 5.73 25.05 4.81
C SER A 273 5.60 23.55 5.09
N ALA A 274 6.13 22.69 4.21
CA ALA A 274 6.14 21.25 4.44
C ALA A 274 6.96 20.87 5.68
N GLU A 275 8.10 21.52 5.93
CA GLU A 275 8.92 21.28 7.13
C GLU A 275 8.12 21.55 8.42
N ASN A 276 7.41 22.68 8.49
CA ASN A 276 6.59 23.00 9.66
C ASN A 276 5.42 22.02 9.82
N LEU A 277 4.68 21.75 8.73
CA LEU A 277 3.54 20.85 8.81
C LEU A 277 3.97 19.42 9.15
N TRP A 278 5.08 18.93 8.60
CA TRP A 278 5.65 17.63 8.93
C TRP A 278 5.93 17.52 10.44
N ASN A 279 6.58 18.53 11.02
CA ASN A 279 6.94 18.54 12.43
C ASN A 279 5.72 18.62 13.38
N ASP A 280 4.63 19.24 12.94
CA ASP A 280 3.40 19.39 13.73
C ASP A 280 2.40 18.22 13.58
N SER A 281 2.59 17.36 12.58
CA SER A 281 1.67 16.28 12.19
C SER A 281 2.07 14.93 12.78
N ASP A 282 1.11 14.00 12.90
CA ASP A 282 1.41 12.59 13.16
C ASP A 282 1.64 11.86 11.82
N ILE A 283 2.76 11.14 11.73
CA ILE A 283 3.30 10.60 10.48
C ILE A 283 3.24 9.07 10.50
N TYR A 284 2.61 8.47 9.49
CA TYR A 284 2.43 7.03 9.38
C TYR A 284 2.91 6.54 8.02
N HIS A 285 3.87 5.61 8.04
CA HIS A 285 4.36 4.94 6.83
C HIS A 285 3.83 3.52 6.77
N PHE A 286 3.13 3.16 5.70
CA PHE A 286 2.80 1.78 5.36
C PHE A 286 3.86 1.24 4.41
N ILE A 287 4.50 0.13 4.78
CA ILE A 287 5.62 -0.44 4.03
C ILE A 287 5.62 -1.97 4.03
N GLY A 288 6.19 -2.57 2.98
CA GLY A 288 6.56 -3.98 2.98
C GLY A 288 7.75 -4.31 3.89
N LYS A 289 7.82 -5.55 4.40
CA LYS A 289 8.91 -6.01 5.28
C LYS A 289 10.33 -5.91 4.71
N ASP A 290 10.48 -5.89 3.39
CA ASP A 290 11.80 -5.78 2.72
C ASP A 290 12.48 -4.43 2.90
N ILE A 291 11.71 -3.37 3.17
CA ILE A 291 12.22 -1.99 3.28
C ILE A 291 12.15 -1.47 4.72
N MET A 292 11.94 -2.38 5.66
CA MET A 292 11.79 -2.10 7.09
C MET A 292 13.04 -1.45 7.67
N ASN A 293 14.24 -1.96 7.35
CA ASN A 293 15.51 -1.37 7.79
C ASN A 293 15.62 0.10 7.38
N PHE A 294 15.22 0.45 6.15
CA PHE A 294 15.22 1.82 5.66
C PHE A 294 14.28 2.74 6.43
N HIS A 295 13.08 2.28 6.78
CA HIS A 295 12.09 3.13 7.45
C HIS A 295 12.18 3.13 8.98
N THR A 296 12.92 2.19 9.57
CA THR A 296 13.05 2.06 11.04
C THR A 296 14.45 2.36 11.57
N LEU A 297 15.47 2.39 10.71
CA LEU A 297 16.85 2.76 11.07
C LEU A 297 17.30 4.01 10.30
N PHE A 298 17.49 3.88 8.99
CA PHE A 298 18.14 4.93 8.18
C PHE A 298 17.30 6.22 8.13
N TRP A 299 16.01 6.11 7.84
CA TRP A 299 15.13 7.26 7.70
C TRP A 299 14.92 8.05 8.99
N PRO A 300 14.57 7.43 10.14
CA PRO A 300 14.50 8.14 11.42
C PRO A 300 15.81 8.84 11.80
N ALA A 301 16.96 8.24 11.45
CA ALA A 301 18.27 8.82 11.70
C ALA A 301 18.54 10.07 10.85
N LEU A 302 18.19 10.03 9.55
CA LEU A 302 18.29 11.18 8.66
C LEU A 302 17.39 12.33 9.11
N LEU A 303 16.16 12.03 9.51
CA LEU A 303 15.22 13.01 10.05
C LEU A 303 15.77 13.69 11.31
N ASP A 304 16.29 12.91 12.27
CA ASP A 304 16.90 13.45 13.49
C ASP A 304 18.14 14.33 13.20
N ALA A 305 19.00 13.86 12.30
CA ALA A 305 20.16 14.60 11.82
C ALA A 305 19.76 15.94 11.20
N ALA A 306 18.60 16.01 10.54
CA ALA A 306 18.13 17.22 9.89
C ALA A 306 17.06 18.03 10.68
N ASN A 307 16.80 17.71 11.95
CA ASN A 307 15.79 18.37 12.79
C ASN A 307 14.35 18.24 12.26
N PHE A 308 14.02 17.12 11.64
CA PHE A 308 12.64 16.76 11.31
C PHE A 308 12.10 15.72 12.31
N LYS A 309 10.78 15.75 12.53
CA LYS A 309 10.06 14.79 13.37
C LYS A 309 10.17 13.40 12.77
N LYS A 310 10.53 12.43 13.60
CA LYS A 310 10.53 10.99 13.29
C LYS A 310 9.10 10.47 13.09
N PRO A 311 8.89 9.36 12.35
CA PRO A 311 7.56 8.82 12.14
C PRO A 311 6.84 8.53 13.46
N SER A 312 5.53 8.80 13.52
CA SER A 312 4.70 8.45 14.68
C SER A 312 4.43 6.95 14.76
N ASN A 313 4.39 6.26 13.62
CA ASN A 313 4.49 4.82 13.54
C ASN A 313 4.92 4.36 12.13
N VAL A 314 5.40 3.12 12.03
CA VAL A 314 5.68 2.44 10.76
C VAL A 314 4.90 1.12 10.77
N PHE A 315 3.94 1.00 9.86
CA PHE A 315 3.09 -0.17 9.72
C PHE A 315 3.63 -1.08 8.63
N VAL A 316 4.15 -2.23 9.04
CA VAL A 316 4.81 -3.20 8.16
C VAL A 316 3.86 -4.33 7.82
N HIS A 317 3.79 -4.70 6.54
CA HIS A 317 3.05 -5.88 6.09
C HIS A 317 3.97 -6.95 5.48
N GLY A 318 3.47 -8.19 5.42
CA GLY A 318 4.16 -9.30 4.77
C GLY A 318 4.08 -9.24 3.25
N PHE A 319 4.65 -10.24 2.59
CA PHE A 319 4.57 -10.38 1.14
C PHE A 319 3.21 -10.86 0.70
N MET A 320 2.96 -10.69 -0.60
CA MET A 320 1.87 -11.34 -1.28
C MET A 320 2.38 -12.54 -2.07
N THR A 321 1.73 -13.70 -1.91
CA THR A 321 1.93 -14.89 -2.72
C THR A 321 0.71 -15.13 -3.61
N LEU A 322 0.87 -15.94 -4.66
CA LEU A 322 -0.20 -16.34 -5.57
C LEU A 322 -0.25 -17.86 -5.61
N ASN A 323 -1.37 -18.44 -5.16
CA ASN A 323 -1.60 -19.88 -5.02
C ASN A 323 -0.44 -20.60 -4.28
N GLY A 324 -0.04 -20.05 -3.13
CA GLY A 324 1.00 -20.58 -2.24
C GLY A 324 2.43 -20.38 -2.72
N LYS A 325 2.66 -19.65 -3.82
CA LYS A 325 3.99 -19.44 -4.41
C LYS A 325 4.36 -17.96 -4.43
N LYS A 326 5.63 -17.65 -4.13
CA LYS A 326 6.19 -16.31 -4.32
C LYS A 326 5.99 -15.87 -5.77
N MET A 327 5.39 -14.69 -5.95
CA MET A 327 5.17 -14.13 -7.28
C MET A 327 6.51 -13.85 -7.97
N SER A 328 6.63 -14.26 -9.23
CA SER A 328 7.82 -14.02 -10.04
C SER A 328 7.49 -14.14 -11.53
N LYS A 329 7.99 -13.18 -12.32
CA LYS A 329 7.94 -13.23 -13.79
C LYS A 329 8.61 -14.49 -14.34
N SER A 330 9.78 -14.86 -13.81
CA SER A 330 10.51 -16.05 -14.27
C SER A 330 9.79 -17.37 -13.98
N LYS A 331 8.88 -17.39 -13.00
CA LYS A 331 8.10 -18.57 -12.62
C LYS A 331 6.69 -18.56 -13.23
N GLN A 332 6.39 -17.64 -14.14
CA GLN A 332 5.08 -17.50 -14.80
C GLN A 332 3.93 -17.49 -13.78
N ASN A 333 4.12 -16.75 -12.67
CA ASN A 333 3.14 -16.61 -11.60
C ASN A 333 3.20 -15.18 -11.07
N PHE A 334 2.83 -14.24 -11.93
CA PHE A 334 2.96 -12.81 -11.67
C PHE A 334 1.75 -12.09 -12.23
N LEU A 335 0.97 -11.44 -11.37
CA LEU A 335 -0.27 -10.77 -11.76
C LEU A 335 -0.06 -9.25 -11.69
N LEU A 336 -0.23 -8.57 -12.83
CA LEU A 336 -0.25 -7.11 -12.91
C LEU A 336 -1.61 -6.59 -12.48
N ILE A 337 -1.63 -5.36 -11.95
CA ILE A 337 -2.88 -4.71 -11.54
C ILE A 337 -3.77 -4.44 -12.77
N ASP A 338 -3.19 -3.95 -13.86
CA ASP A 338 -3.94 -3.62 -15.08
C ASP A 338 -4.58 -4.86 -15.73
N ASP A 339 -3.91 -6.02 -15.70
CA ASP A 339 -4.49 -7.26 -16.21
C ASP A 339 -5.73 -7.67 -15.42
N TYR A 340 -5.70 -7.54 -14.09
CA TYR A 340 -6.88 -7.77 -13.26
C TYR A 340 -8.00 -6.78 -13.57
N LEU A 341 -7.68 -5.50 -13.74
CA LEU A 341 -8.65 -4.44 -14.02
C LEU A 341 -9.43 -4.67 -15.33
N ASN A 342 -8.84 -5.40 -16.27
CA ASN A 342 -9.51 -5.78 -17.52
C ASN A 342 -10.53 -6.92 -17.34
N ILE A 343 -10.52 -7.62 -16.21
CA ILE A 343 -11.32 -8.83 -15.98
C ILE A 343 -12.34 -8.60 -14.87
N LEU A 344 -11.93 -8.09 -13.71
CA LEU A 344 -12.77 -8.01 -12.51
C LEU A 344 -12.82 -6.62 -11.88
N ASN A 345 -13.91 -6.38 -11.14
CA ASN A 345 -14.10 -5.15 -10.38
C ASN A 345 -13.03 -5.02 -9.26
N PRO A 346 -12.39 -3.84 -9.09
CA PRO A 346 -11.43 -3.59 -8.01
C PRO A 346 -11.95 -3.90 -6.61
N ASP A 347 -13.21 -3.59 -6.33
CA ASP A 347 -13.82 -3.77 -5.00
C ASP A 347 -13.79 -5.22 -4.53
N TYR A 348 -13.80 -6.19 -5.46
CA TYR A 348 -13.73 -7.61 -5.13
C TYR A 348 -12.38 -7.94 -4.48
N MET A 349 -11.29 -7.47 -5.09
CA MET A 349 -9.94 -7.67 -4.55
C MET A 349 -9.72 -6.86 -3.29
N ARG A 350 -10.21 -5.61 -3.23
CA ARG A 350 -10.12 -4.79 -2.00
C ARG A 350 -10.80 -5.49 -0.83
N TYR A 351 -11.99 -6.05 -1.05
CA TYR A 351 -12.71 -6.84 -0.06
C TYR A 351 -11.94 -8.09 0.37
N PHE A 352 -11.41 -8.84 -0.60
CA PHE A 352 -10.62 -10.04 -0.29
C PHE A 352 -9.41 -9.72 0.58
N LEU A 353 -8.63 -8.70 0.22
CA LEU A 353 -7.49 -8.23 1.00
C LEU A 353 -7.92 -7.81 2.41
N ALA A 354 -8.97 -7.00 2.54
CA ALA A 354 -9.51 -6.60 3.85
C ALA A 354 -9.96 -7.81 4.70
N SER A 355 -10.47 -8.87 4.07
CA SER A 355 -10.91 -10.08 4.76
C SER A 355 -9.77 -10.94 5.32
N LYS A 356 -8.52 -10.67 4.88
CA LYS A 356 -7.32 -11.44 5.24
C LYS A 356 -6.31 -10.62 6.06
N LEU A 357 -6.26 -9.31 5.85
CA LEU A 357 -5.32 -8.41 6.50
C LEU A 357 -5.54 -8.34 8.03
N SER A 358 -4.42 -8.26 8.75
CA SER A 358 -4.38 -8.08 10.20
C SER A 358 -3.35 -6.99 10.56
N SER A 359 -3.20 -6.70 11.85
CA SER A 359 -2.14 -5.81 12.34
C SER A 359 -0.74 -6.44 12.33
N GLY A 360 -0.61 -7.71 11.92
CA GLY A 360 0.65 -8.45 11.86
C GLY A 360 1.49 -8.18 10.60
N VAL A 361 2.63 -8.87 10.49
CA VAL A 361 3.57 -8.80 9.35
C VAL A 361 3.53 -10.10 8.52
N ASP A 362 2.40 -10.80 8.58
CA ASP A 362 2.23 -12.11 7.96
C ASP A 362 2.10 -11.99 6.44
N ASP A 363 2.62 -12.99 5.72
CA ASP A 363 2.45 -13.08 4.28
C ASP A 363 0.99 -13.43 3.95
N LEU A 364 0.45 -12.82 2.90
CA LEU A 364 -0.91 -13.01 2.42
C LEU A 364 -0.89 -13.80 1.11
N ASP A 365 -1.58 -14.94 1.10
CA ASP A 365 -1.76 -15.71 -0.13
C ASP A 365 -3.03 -15.32 -0.86
N LEU A 366 -2.88 -14.97 -2.15
CA LEU A 366 -3.97 -14.90 -3.10
C LEU A 366 -4.19 -16.29 -3.69
N ASP A 367 -5.01 -17.10 -3.01
CA ASP A 367 -5.62 -18.28 -3.61
C ASP A 367 -6.83 -17.81 -4.44
N LEU A 368 -6.78 -18.00 -5.76
CA LEU A 368 -7.82 -17.49 -6.66
C LEU A 368 -9.18 -18.18 -6.46
N LEU A 369 -9.20 -19.45 -6.01
CA LEU A 369 -10.44 -20.18 -5.73
C LEU A 369 -11.05 -19.71 -4.40
N ASP A 370 -10.21 -19.49 -3.39
CA ASP A 370 -10.66 -18.88 -2.12
C ASP A 370 -11.15 -17.44 -2.35
N PHE A 371 -10.45 -16.67 -3.19
CA PHE A 371 -10.87 -15.33 -3.61
C PHE A 371 -12.28 -15.34 -4.21
N GLN A 372 -12.51 -16.19 -5.22
CA GLN A 372 -13.81 -16.36 -5.86
C GLN A 372 -14.89 -16.73 -4.83
N LYS A 373 -14.61 -17.76 -4.02
CA LYS A 373 -15.54 -18.26 -3.00
C LYS A 373 -15.88 -17.19 -1.98
N LYS A 374 -14.89 -16.42 -1.51
CA LYS A 374 -15.04 -15.40 -0.49
C LYS A 374 -15.92 -14.26 -0.98
N VAL A 375 -15.66 -13.73 -2.18
CA VAL A 375 -16.49 -12.69 -2.81
C VAL A 375 -17.91 -13.19 -3.05
N ASN A 376 -18.06 -14.37 -3.66
CA ASN A 376 -19.37 -14.93 -3.99
C ASN A 376 -20.21 -15.25 -2.75
N THR A 377 -19.58 -15.72 -1.67
CA THR A 377 -20.29 -16.08 -0.44
C THR A 377 -20.67 -14.83 0.34
N ASP A 378 -19.72 -13.93 0.56
CA ASP A 378 -19.94 -12.81 1.47
C ASP A 378 -20.64 -11.65 0.77
N LEU A 379 -20.08 -11.14 -0.33
CA LEU A 379 -20.62 -9.95 -0.98
C LEU A 379 -21.93 -10.26 -1.71
N VAL A 380 -21.98 -11.34 -2.48
CA VAL A 380 -23.20 -11.72 -3.21
C VAL A 380 -24.17 -12.47 -2.28
N GLY A 381 -23.71 -13.54 -1.64
CA GLY A 381 -24.56 -14.45 -0.87
C GLY A 381 -25.11 -13.88 0.43
N LYS A 382 -24.44 -12.90 1.05
CA LYS A 382 -24.88 -12.29 2.31
C LYS A 382 -25.26 -10.82 2.14
N PHE A 383 -24.31 -9.97 1.74
CA PHE A 383 -24.50 -8.52 1.77
C PHE A 383 -25.52 -8.03 0.75
N VAL A 384 -25.26 -8.24 -0.55
CA VAL A 384 -26.18 -7.82 -1.63
C VAL A 384 -27.50 -8.58 -1.60
N ASN A 385 -27.50 -9.81 -1.09
CA ASN A 385 -28.71 -10.62 -0.93
C ASN A 385 -29.81 -9.92 -0.10
N ILE A 386 -29.44 -9.09 0.89
CA ILE A 386 -30.39 -8.35 1.72
C ILE A 386 -31.24 -7.40 0.86
N ALA A 387 -30.58 -6.60 0.03
CA ALA A 387 -31.26 -5.63 -0.84
C ALA A 387 -32.05 -6.34 -1.95
N SER A 388 -31.45 -7.35 -2.60
CA SER A 388 -32.09 -8.05 -3.72
C SER A 388 -33.37 -8.78 -3.29
N ARG A 389 -33.38 -9.41 -2.11
CA ARG A 389 -34.55 -10.12 -1.57
C ARG A 389 -35.63 -9.19 -1.03
N SER A 390 -35.28 -7.95 -0.64
CA SER A 390 -36.21 -7.00 -0.04
C SER A 390 -36.84 -6.06 -1.07
N GLN A 391 -36.09 -5.66 -2.11
CA GLN A 391 -36.54 -4.69 -3.11
C GLN A 391 -37.83 -5.13 -3.81
N GLY A 392 -37.97 -6.44 -4.11
CA GLY A 392 -39.13 -6.96 -4.83
C GLY A 392 -40.46 -6.60 -4.15
N PHE A 393 -40.49 -6.64 -2.81
CA PHE A 393 -41.67 -6.30 -2.01
C PHE A 393 -41.95 -4.80 -1.96
N LEU A 394 -40.93 -3.95 -2.13
CA LEU A 394 -41.11 -2.50 -2.10
C LEU A 394 -41.78 -1.94 -3.37
N LYS A 395 -41.79 -2.71 -4.48
CA LYS A 395 -42.43 -2.29 -5.74
C LYS A 395 -43.91 -1.98 -5.59
N GLN A 396 -44.65 -2.77 -4.79
CA GLN A 396 -46.08 -2.53 -4.55
C GLN A 396 -46.35 -1.28 -3.69
N PHE A 397 -45.29 -0.72 -3.07
CA PHE A 397 -45.31 0.52 -2.30
C PHE A 397 -44.61 1.66 -3.03
N ASN A 398 -44.53 1.61 -4.37
CA ASN A 398 -43.84 2.59 -5.20
C ASN A 398 -42.37 2.84 -4.78
N ASN A 399 -41.69 1.82 -4.27
CA ASN A 399 -40.35 1.89 -3.68
C ASN A 399 -40.22 2.92 -2.54
N ILE A 400 -41.30 3.24 -1.83
CA ILE A 400 -41.27 4.08 -0.64
C ILE A 400 -41.04 3.19 0.58
N LEU A 401 -40.10 3.55 1.45
CA LEU A 401 -39.82 2.85 2.70
C LEU A 401 -40.87 3.16 3.77
N SER A 402 -41.21 2.18 4.60
CA SER A 402 -42.16 2.32 5.70
C SER A 402 -41.63 3.25 6.80
N SER A 403 -42.54 3.88 7.52
CA SER A 403 -42.23 4.57 8.79
C SER A 403 -42.12 3.62 9.97
N ASN A 404 -42.72 2.42 9.87
CA ASN A 404 -42.69 1.40 10.90
C ASN A 404 -41.51 0.46 10.65
N LEU A 405 -40.49 0.51 11.52
CA LEU A 405 -39.25 -0.24 11.41
C LEU A 405 -39.02 -1.04 12.70
N ASP A 406 -38.28 -2.15 12.60
CA ASP A 406 -37.74 -2.83 13.77
C ASP A 406 -36.51 -2.07 14.31
N GLU A 407 -36.77 -1.01 15.08
CA GLU A 407 -35.72 -0.13 15.61
C GLU A 407 -34.82 -0.83 16.64
N GLU A 408 -35.32 -1.85 17.34
CA GLU A 408 -34.52 -2.64 18.28
C GLU A 408 -33.44 -3.42 17.51
N LEU A 409 -33.81 -4.06 16.39
CA LEU A 409 -32.85 -4.73 15.54
C LEU A 409 -31.86 -3.76 14.89
N LEU A 410 -32.32 -2.61 14.40
CA LEU A 410 -31.44 -1.58 13.84
C LEU A 410 -30.42 -1.08 14.86
N LYS A 411 -30.85 -0.88 16.12
CA LYS A 411 -29.95 -0.47 17.20
C LYS A 411 -28.86 -1.50 17.48
N LYS A 412 -29.16 -2.80 17.44
CA LYS A 412 -28.14 -3.87 17.59
C LYS A 412 -27.03 -3.80 16.55
N PHE A 413 -27.33 -3.30 15.34
CA PHE A 413 -26.34 -3.10 14.28
C PHE A 413 -25.52 -1.83 14.52
N ILE A 414 -26.15 -0.77 15.02
CA ILE A 414 -25.49 0.51 15.37
C ILE A 414 -24.53 0.30 16.54
N ASP A 415 -24.91 -0.46 17.57
CA ASP A 415 -24.10 -0.70 18.77
C ASP A 415 -22.76 -1.41 18.48
N LYS A 416 -22.53 -1.87 17.24
CA LYS A 416 -21.26 -2.45 16.75
C LYS A 416 -20.32 -1.43 16.11
N ASP A 417 -20.75 -0.19 15.91
CA ASP A 417 -19.99 0.86 15.21
C ASP A 417 -18.58 1.02 15.77
N LYS A 418 -18.46 1.29 17.07
CA LYS A 418 -17.21 1.54 17.76
C LYS A 418 -16.27 0.34 17.63
N VAL A 419 -16.79 -0.86 17.85
CA VAL A 419 -15.99 -2.10 17.75
C VAL A 419 -15.42 -2.27 16.35
N ILE A 420 -16.23 -2.04 15.30
CA ILE A 420 -15.80 -2.18 13.91
C ILE A 420 -14.74 -1.12 13.54
N PHE A 421 -14.98 0.14 13.90
CA PHE A 421 -14.04 1.22 13.58
C PHE A 421 -12.75 1.15 14.40
N ASP A 422 -12.80 0.74 15.66
CA ASP A 422 -11.59 0.49 16.46
C ASP A 422 -10.73 -0.60 15.79
N LEU A 423 -11.34 -1.68 15.27
CA LEU A 423 -10.63 -2.71 14.51
C LEU A 423 -10.02 -2.17 13.20
N TYR A 424 -10.70 -1.26 12.49
CA TYR A 424 -10.10 -0.60 11.33
C TYR A 424 -8.90 0.28 11.72
N ILE A 425 -9.01 1.08 12.79
CA ILE A 425 -7.91 1.93 13.27
C ILE A 425 -6.69 1.09 13.68
N GLU A 426 -6.93 -0.05 14.33
CA GLU A 426 -5.89 -1.02 14.71
C GLU A 426 -5.36 -1.86 13.53
N ARG A 427 -5.89 -1.68 12.32
CA ARG A 427 -5.57 -2.46 11.10
C ARG A 427 -5.97 -3.94 11.19
N ASN A 428 -6.84 -4.30 12.12
CA ASN A 428 -7.43 -5.63 12.28
C ASN A 428 -8.61 -5.85 11.30
N TYR A 429 -8.37 -5.63 10.01
CA TYR A 429 -9.42 -5.60 8.97
C TYR A 429 -10.18 -6.92 8.85
N SER A 430 -9.50 -8.06 8.89
CA SER A 430 -10.14 -9.38 8.82
C SER A 430 -11.16 -9.60 9.94
N LYS A 431 -10.88 -9.08 11.15
CA LYS A 431 -11.82 -9.10 12.28
C LYS A 431 -12.98 -8.14 12.05
N ALA A 432 -12.74 -6.93 11.54
CA ALA A 432 -13.79 -5.98 11.19
C ALA A 432 -14.75 -6.58 10.15
N ILE A 433 -14.21 -7.16 9.07
CA ILE A 433 -15.00 -7.85 8.03
C ILE A 433 -15.80 -9.01 8.62
N LYS A 434 -15.24 -9.78 9.56
CA LYS A 434 -15.96 -10.86 10.23
C LYS A 434 -17.15 -10.35 11.05
N GLU A 435 -16.99 -9.26 11.81
CA GLU A 435 -18.09 -8.64 12.55
C GLU A 435 -19.19 -8.13 11.59
N ILE A 436 -18.81 -7.45 10.51
CA ILE A 436 -19.75 -6.96 9.49
C ILE A 436 -20.50 -8.12 8.84
N MET A 437 -19.83 -9.21 8.46
CA MET A 437 -20.48 -10.36 7.84
C MET A 437 -21.37 -11.14 8.82
N SER A 438 -21.04 -11.14 10.12
CA SER A 438 -21.93 -11.66 11.15
C SER A 438 -23.23 -10.86 11.27
N LEU A 439 -23.16 -9.53 11.10
CA LEU A 439 -24.35 -8.68 11.02
C LEU A 439 -25.13 -8.94 9.72
N ALA A 440 -24.44 -9.16 8.59
CA ALA A 440 -25.11 -9.55 7.34
C ALA A 440 -25.85 -10.89 7.46
N ASP A 441 -25.28 -11.87 8.17
CA ASP A 441 -25.97 -13.14 8.49
C ASP A 441 -27.24 -12.89 9.32
N MET A 442 -27.16 -12.03 10.34
CA MET A 442 -28.31 -11.66 11.17
C MET A 442 -29.43 -10.97 10.36
N ALA A 443 -29.07 -10.09 9.42
CA ALA A 443 -30.03 -9.42 8.55
C ALA A 443 -30.75 -10.42 7.62
N ASN A 444 -30.02 -11.38 7.05
CA ASN A 444 -30.63 -12.44 6.24
C ASN A 444 -31.55 -13.33 7.09
N GLN A 445 -31.12 -13.71 8.31
CA GLN A 445 -31.94 -14.49 9.24
C GLN A 445 -33.23 -13.77 9.63
N TYR A 446 -33.20 -12.44 9.79
CA TYR A 446 -34.39 -11.63 10.04
C TYR A 446 -35.40 -11.74 8.89
N ILE A 447 -34.94 -11.60 7.64
CA ILE A 447 -35.78 -11.77 6.44
C ILE A 447 -36.35 -13.20 6.41
N ASP A 448 -35.51 -14.20 6.66
CA ASP A 448 -35.89 -15.61 6.58
C ASP A 448 -36.91 -16.03 7.64
N SER A 449 -36.75 -15.53 8.87
CA SER A 449 -37.64 -15.86 9.98
C SER A 449 -39.02 -15.23 9.80
N ASN A 450 -39.07 -14.03 9.22
CA ASN A 450 -40.33 -13.34 8.95
C ASN A 450 -41.06 -13.84 7.69
N LYS A 451 -40.37 -14.53 6.77
CA LYS A 451 -40.94 -15.13 5.55
C LYS A 451 -41.83 -14.16 4.75
N PRO A 452 -41.34 -12.97 4.32
CA PRO A 452 -42.16 -11.99 3.62
C PRO A 452 -42.79 -12.56 2.33
N TRP A 453 -42.17 -13.53 1.66
CA TRP A 453 -42.73 -14.21 0.48
C TRP A 453 -43.98 -15.06 0.79
N VAL A 454 -44.15 -15.51 2.03
CA VAL A 454 -45.38 -16.18 2.49
C VAL A 454 -46.42 -15.13 2.87
N LEU A 455 -46.03 -14.15 3.68
CA LEU A 455 -46.92 -13.09 4.15
C LEU A 455 -47.54 -12.29 2.99
N ASN A 456 -46.76 -12.03 1.93
CA ASN A 456 -47.19 -11.25 0.76
C ASN A 456 -48.32 -11.91 -0.06
N LYS A 457 -48.72 -13.15 0.24
CA LYS A 457 -49.85 -13.81 -0.41
C LYS A 457 -51.21 -13.35 0.15
N GLU A 458 -51.23 -12.72 1.32
CA GLU A 458 -52.43 -12.26 2.00
C GLU A 458 -52.39 -10.74 2.18
N SER A 459 -53.38 -10.03 1.64
CA SER A 459 -53.43 -8.55 1.68
C SER A 459 -53.45 -7.98 3.10
N ALA A 460 -53.99 -8.72 4.08
CA ALA A 460 -54.00 -8.33 5.49
C ALA A 460 -52.59 -8.16 6.08
N ASN A 461 -51.55 -8.77 5.48
CA ASN A 461 -50.16 -8.67 5.94
C ASN A 461 -49.35 -7.60 5.20
N SER A 462 -49.97 -6.79 4.33
CA SER A 462 -49.28 -5.81 3.48
C SER A 462 -48.35 -4.88 4.27
N ASP A 463 -48.85 -4.26 5.34
CA ASP A 463 -48.08 -3.34 6.19
C ASP A 463 -46.90 -4.04 6.88
N LYS A 464 -47.08 -5.30 7.27
CA LYS A 464 -46.02 -6.11 7.89
C LYS A 464 -44.91 -6.41 6.88
N VAL A 465 -45.26 -6.80 5.65
CA VAL A 465 -44.30 -7.02 4.57
C VAL A 465 -43.54 -5.73 4.24
N HIS A 466 -44.25 -4.59 4.20
CA HIS A 466 -43.65 -3.27 4.00
C HIS A 466 -42.61 -2.94 5.07
N SER A 467 -42.95 -3.14 6.34
CA SER A 467 -42.06 -2.92 7.49
C SER A 467 -40.83 -3.83 7.45
N ILE A 468 -41.00 -5.12 7.16
CA ILE A 468 -39.90 -6.10 7.07
C ILE A 468 -38.92 -5.70 5.97
N ALA A 469 -39.42 -5.43 4.76
CA ALA A 469 -38.59 -5.03 3.63
C ALA A 469 -37.86 -3.70 3.90
N SER A 470 -38.54 -2.74 4.53
CA SER A 470 -37.97 -1.42 4.84
C SER A 470 -36.90 -1.49 5.94
N THR A 471 -37.10 -2.34 6.95
CA THR A 471 -36.11 -2.64 7.97
C THR A 471 -34.87 -3.27 7.33
N ALA A 472 -35.05 -4.27 6.47
CA ALA A 472 -33.94 -4.93 5.78
C ALA A 472 -33.10 -3.96 4.91
N ILE A 473 -33.74 -3.00 4.22
CA ILE A 473 -33.01 -1.96 3.48
C ILE A 473 -32.21 -1.03 4.41
N ASN A 474 -32.74 -0.70 5.59
CA ASN A 474 -31.98 0.06 6.59
C ASN A 474 -30.79 -0.74 7.16
N LEU A 475 -30.93 -2.05 7.37
CA LEU A 475 -29.80 -2.92 7.77
C LEU A 475 -28.73 -2.98 6.67
N PHE A 476 -29.14 -3.11 5.40
CA PHE A 476 -28.25 -3.06 4.25
C PHE A 476 -27.48 -1.72 4.17
N ARG A 477 -28.17 -0.60 4.42
CA ARG A 477 -27.55 0.72 4.52
C ARG A 477 -26.47 0.78 5.61
N ILE A 478 -26.75 0.28 6.81
CA ILE A 478 -25.77 0.29 7.91
C ILE A 478 -24.53 -0.53 7.53
N LEU A 479 -24.71 -1.74 6.99
CA LEU A 479 -23.61 -2.57 6.51
C LEU A 479 -22.79 -1.89 5.41
N ASN A 480 -23.45 -1.15 4.51
CA ASN A 480 -22.78 -0.37 3.49
C ASN A 480 -21.87 0.72 4.07
N LEU A 481 -22.29 1.39 5.14
CA LEU A 481 -21.48 2.41 5.82
C LEU A 481 -20.24 1.79 6.47
N TYR A 482 -20.35 0.59 7.04
CA TYR A 482 -19.18 -0.14 7.57
C TYR A 482 -18.23 -0.62 6.49
N LEU A 483 -18.74 -1.02 5.32
CA LEU A 483 -17.94 -1.51 4.19
C LEU A 483 -17.40 -0.39 3.29
N GLU A 484 -17.82 0.87 3.49
CA GLU A 484 -17.43 2.00 2.65
C GLU A 484 -15.91 2.22 2.50
N PRO A 485 -15.07 2.06 3.55
CA PRO A 485 -13.61 2.12 3.38
C PRO A 485 -13.04 1.03 2.45
N VAL A 486 -13.75 -0.10 2.34
CA VAL A 486 -13.26 -1.31 1.69
C VAL A 486 -13.74 -1.40 0.24
N ILE A 487 -15.01 -1.10 -0.03
CA ILE A 487 -15.64 -1.19 -1.35
C ILE A 487 -16.20 0.18 -1.80
N PRO A 488 -15.34 1.19 -2.00
CA PRO A 488 -15.76 2.58 -2.19
C PRO A 488 -16.68 2.79 -3.40
N GLU A 489 -16.42 2.13 -4.53
CA GLU A 489 -17.24 2.33 -5.74
C GLU A 489 -18.62 1.67 -5.59
N THR A 490 -18.66 0.44 -5.09
CA THR A 490 -19.92 -0.25 -4.78
C THR A 490 -20.73 0.55 -3.77
N SER A 491 -20.08 1.09 -2.72
CA SER A 491 -20.75 1.92 -1.71
C SER A 491 -21.36 3.18 -2.31
N SER A 492 -20.64 3.87 -3.22
CA SER A 492 -21.17 5.01 -3.98
C SER A 492 -22.41 4.63 -4.80
N GLN A 493 -22.41 3.48 -5.45
CA GLN A 493 -23.56 2.97 -6.20
C GLN A 493 -24.74 2.61 -5.28
N ILE A 494 -24.48 2.05 -4.10
CA ILE A 494 -25.49 1.76 -3.08
C ILE A 494 -26.12 3.05 -2.56
N LYS A 495 -25.32 4.09 -2.27
CA LYS A 495 -25.82 5.41 -1.88
C LYS A 495 -26.74 6.02 -2.94
N LYS A 496 -26.39 5.89 -4.23
CA LYS A 496 -27.26 6.28 -5.36
C LYS A 496 -28.57 5.47 -5.38
N TYR A 497 -28.50 4.15 -5.13
CA TYR A 497 -29.69 3.30 -5.03
C TYR A 497 -30.62 3.75 -3.89
N LEU A 498 -30.07 4.01 -2.71
CA LEU A 498 -30.81 4.46 -1.52
C LEU A 498 -31.25 5.93 -1.59
N LYS A 499 -30.86 6.67 -2.64
CA LYS A 499 -31.06 8.12 -2.80
C LYS A 499 -30.54 8.90 -1.58
N CYS A 500 -29.44 8.49 -0.96
CA CYS A 500 -28.86 9.12 0.23
C CYS A 500 -27.37 9.47 0.04
N GLN A 501 -26.84 10.39 0.85
CA GLN A 501 -25.41 10.74 0.89
C GLN A 501 -24.83 10.52 2.29
N ASP A 502 -25.49 9.63 3.02
CA ASP A 502 -25.25 9.38 4.43
C ASP A 502 -23.82 8.91 4.66
N ASN A 503 -23.29 9.30 5.81
CA ASN A 503 -22.01 8.84 6.32
C ASN A 503 -22.21 8.17 7.69
N ILE A 504 -21.12 7.79 8.36
CA ILE A 504 -21.22 7.07 9.63
C ILE A 504 -21.89 7.89 10.75
N GLU A 505 -21.81 9.22 10.72
CA GLU A 505 -22.50 10.09 11.69
C GLU A 505 -24.03 10.02 11.54
N ASP A 506 -24.50 9.68 10.34
CA ASP A 506 -25.92 9.52 10.02
C ASP A 506 -26.43 8.11 10.32
N ILE A 507 -25.61 7.21 10.90
CA ILE A 507 -25.98 5.80 11.04
C ILE A 507 -27.31 5.61 11.79
N SER A 508 -27.62 6.48 12.75
CA SER A 508 -28.86 6.50 13.54
C SER A 508 -30.07 7.14 12.83
N SER A 509 -29.85 7.81 11.70
CA SER A 509 -30.91 8.46 10.91
C SER A 509 -31.56 7.45 9.95
N PHE A 510 -32.57 6.72 10.44
CA PHE A 510 -33.27 5.71 9.65
C PHE A 510 -34.02 6.30 8.47
N LEU A 511 -33.94 5.62 7.32
CA LEU A 511 -34.71 5.97 6.13
C LEU A 511 -36.17 5.54 6.31
N LYS A 512 -37.05 6.52 6.56
CA LYS A 512 -38.49 6.36 6.75
C LYS A 512 -39.25 7.21 5.73
N ASN A 513 -40.37 6.71 5.21
CA ASN A 513 -41.24 7.42 4.25
C ASN A 513 -40.48 8.01 3.06
N ARG A 514 -39.40 7.35 2.62
CA ARG A 514 -38.49 7.84 1.58
C ARG A 514 -38.52 6.90 0.39
N GLU A 515 -38.61 7.46 -0.80
CA GLU A 515 -38.48 6.71 -2.05
C GLU A 515 -37.01 6.29 -2.26
N ILE A 516 -36.79 5.06 -2.70
CA ILE A 516 -35.50 4.55 -3.19
C ILE A 516 -35.57 4.21 -4.68
N ASN A 517 -34.43 4.12 -5.34
CA ASN A 517 -34.38 3.67 -6.73
C ASN A 517 -34.64 2.16 -6.84
N THR A 518 -34.85 1.67 -8.06
CA THR A 518 -34.93 0.23 -8.30
C THR A 518 -33.54 -0.40 -8.17
N PHE A 519 -33.41 -1.41 -7.32
CA PHE A 519 -32.17 -2.16 -7.14
C PHE A 519 -31.72 -2.82 -8.46
N LYS A 520 -30.42 -2.68 -8.76
CA LYS A 520 -29.72 -3.44 -9.80
C LYS A 520 -28.61 -4.24 -9.12
N PRO A 521 -28.25 -5.45 -9.57
CA PRO A 521 -27.11 -6.17 -9.01
C PRO A 521 -25.82 -5.37 -9.19
N LEU A 522 -25.32 -4.75 -8.11
CA LEU A 522 -24.10 -3.93 -8.12
C LEU A 522 -22.84 -4.79 -7.95
N ILE A 523 -23.01 -5.97 -7.35
CA ILE A 523 -22.01 -7.02 -7.25
C ILE A 523 -22.62 -8.26 -7.90
N THR A 524 -21.89 -8.82 -8.86
CA THR A 524 -22.22 -10.10 -9.52
C THR A 524 -21.32 -11.20 -9.00
N ARG A 525 -21.73 -12.45 -9.23
CA ARG A 525 -20.86 -13.59 -8.94
C ARG A 525 -19.65 -13.52 -9.87
N ILE A 526 -18.50 -13.88 -9.32
CA ILE A 526 -17.30 -14.20 -10.10
C ILE A 526 -17.49 -15.61 -10.65
N GLU A 527 -17.49 -15.72 -11.96
CA GLU A 527 -17.65 -16.97 -12.70
C GLU A 527 -16.31 -17.68 -12.90
N ASP A 528 -16.34 -19.00 -13.10
CA ASP A 528 -15.13 -19.82 -13.24
C ASP A 528 -14.26 -19.35 -14.42
N SER A 529 -14.89 -18.90 -15.51
CA SER A 529 -14.20 -18.36 -16.69
C SER A 529 -13.36 -17.11 -16.39
N GLU A 530 -13.78 -16.27 -15.44
CA GLU A 530 -13.02 -15.07 -15.05
C GLU A 530 -11.77 -15.46 -14.24
N ILE A 531 -11.88 -16.50 -13.40
CA ILE A 531 -10.74 -17.06 -12.67
C ILE A 531 -9.76 -17.75 -13.62
N GLU A 532 -10.26 -18.48 -14.62
CA GLU A 532 -9.42 -19.07 -15.67
C GLU A 532 -8.65 -18.02 -16.46
N GLU A 533 -9.28 -16.90 -16.81
CA GLU A 533 -8.60 -15.79 -17.49
C GLU A 533 -7.55 -15.14 -16.57
N LEU A 534 -7.83 -14.94 -15.27
CA LEU A 534 -6.84 -14.46 -14.31
C LEU A 534 -5.61 -15.38 -14.21
N MET A 535 -5.83 -16.70 -14.17
CA MET A 535 -4.74 -17.68 -14.16
C MET A 535 -3.92 -17.67 -15.46
N LYS A 536 -4.54 -17.31 -16.58
CA LYS A 536 -3.90 -17.23 -17.89
C LYS A 536 -3.05 -15.97 -18.00
N VAL A 537 -3.56 -14.80 -17.63
CA VAL A 537 -2.78 -13.56 -17.64
C VAL A 537 -1.63 -13.62 -16.63
N SER A 538 -1.82 -14.26 -15.47
CA SER A 538 -0.75 -14.40 -14.47
C SER A 538 0.46 -15.22 -14.93
N LYS A 539 0.33 -16.01 -16.00
CA LYS A 539 1.45 -16.75 -16.61
C LYS A 539 2.28 -15.90 -17.55
N ASN A 540 1.66 -14.90 -18.16
CA ASN A 540 2.28 -14.08 -19.18
C ASN A 540 2.99 -12.85 -18.59
N GLY A 541 2.62 -12.46 -17.36
CA GLY A 541 3.25 -11.37 -16.62
C GLY A 541 3.12 -10.05 -17.34
#